data_AF-A0A969UZM3-F1
#
_entry.id   AF-A0A969UZM3-F1
#
_cell.length_a   1.000
_cell.length_b   1.000
_cell.length_c   1.000
_cell.angle_alpha   90.00
_cell.angle_beta   90.00
_cell.angle_gamma   90.00
#
_symmetry.space_group_name_H-M   'P 1'
#
loop_
_entity.id
_entity.type
_entity.pdbx_description
1 polymer ?
#
loop_
_entity_poly.entity_id
_entity_poly.type
_entity_poly.pdbx_seq_one_letter_code
_entity_poly.pdbx_strand_id
1 'polypeptide(L)'
;MIAQQTLTRSYVEDVAIDPETGAIYVAGYDNKYNSLDNNPVQVAFLTGFDGKLNTQWSSWGYEADTLTDGQNDMADTRGYRVTVGRDGQLYYLGEVAGGNSIYRWDGKDRSTETLVKYDAYNDPYNSKSPHQTYYARINPETGEVLQGQLALARLSSGDSNAVRVYEGSITADEAGNVYIGGRAFSGVAGRDQQTINGEAVGEYAKADPFALVVSSDFQSRKNWTTFVKDGGQGTINGFAVGEGRAAIVGTINQGTVITNQH
;
A
#
# COMPACT_ATOMS: atom_id res chain seq x y z
N MET A 1 -31.49 9.95 -7.31
CA MET A 1 -31.73 8.90 -6.30
C MET A 1 -30.43 8.76 -5.52
N ILE A 2 -30.47 8.76 -4.19
CA ILE A 2 -29.29 8.55 -3.35
C ILE A 2 -29.41 7.12 -2.79
N ALA A 3 -28.39 6.29 -3.00
CA ALA A 3 -28.29 4.98 -2.35
C ALA A 3 -27.47 5.13 -1.05
N GLN A 4 -27.79 4.34 -0.03
CA GLN A 4 -27.09 4.36 1.26
C GLN A 4 -26.90 2.94 1.78
N GLN A 5 -25.73 2.66 2.34
CA GLN A 5 -25.42 1.43 3.06
C GLN A 5 -24.61 1.77 4.31
N THR A 6 -24.92 1.08 5.42
CA THR A 6 -24.13 1.14 6.66
C THR A 6 -23.25 -0.09 6.75
N LEU A 7 -21.96 0.10 7.00
CA LEU A 7 -21.00 -0.98 7.23
C LEU A 7 -20.69 -1.06 8.73
N THR A 8 -20.78 -2.27 9.30
CA THR A 8 -20.33 -2.54 10.67
C THR A 8 -18.87 -2.97 10.61
N ARG A 9 -17.96 -2.00 10.69
CA ARG A 9 -16.51 -2.18 10.66
C ARG A 9 -15.85 -1.32 11.73
N SER A 10 -14.64 -1.67 12.15
CA SER A 10 -13.87 -0.84 13.09
C SER A 10 -13.39 0.44 12.43
N TYR A 11 -12.84 0.33 11.21
CA TYR A 11 -12.33 1.44 10.41
C TYR A 11 -12.74 1.25 8.94
N VAL A 12 -13.33 2.31 8.37
CA VAL A 12 -13.57 2.46 6.93
C VAL A 12 -12.71 3.63 6.48
N GLU A 13 -11.70 3.34 5.66
CA GLU A 13 -10.59 4.26 5.39
C GLU A 13 -10.71 4.94 4.03
N ASP A 14 -11.26 4.25 3.03
CA ASP A 14 -11.35 4.79 1.68
C ASP A 14 -12.48 4.17 0.85
N VAL A 15 -12.91 4.90 -0.19
CA VAL A 15 -13.91 4.47 -1.16
C VAL A 15 -13.50 4.89 -2.58
N ALA A 16 -13.62 3.96 -3.51
CA ALA A 16 -13.45 4.22 -4.94
C ALA A 16 -14.71 3.86 -5.72
N ILE A 17 -14.93 4.55 -6.83
CA ILE A 17 -15.98 4.23 -7.79
C ILE A 17 -15.29 4.00 -9.13
N ASP A 18 -15.64 2.89 -9.78
CA ASP A 18 -15.32 2.68 -11.19
C ASP A 18 -16.28 3.51 -12.05
N PRO A 19 -15.79 4.52 -12.79
CA PRO A 19 -16.65 5.37 -13.61
C PRO A 19 -17.24 4.65 -14.82
N GLU A 20 -16.67 3.52 -15.27
CA GLU A 20 -17.14 2.77 -16.43
C GLU A 20 -18.27 1.81 -16.05
N THR A 21 -18.11 1.08 -14.95
CA THR A 21 -19.08 0.05 -14.51
C THR A 21 -20.06 0.56 -13.45
N GLY A 22 -19.72 1.64 -12.75
CA GLY A 22 -20.46 2.12 -11.57
C GLY A 22 -20.27 1.24 -10.33
N ALA A 23 -19.33 0.29 -10.35
CA ALA A 23 -18.96 -0.50 -9.18
C ALA A 23 -18.31 0.38 -8.10
N ILE A 24 -18.52 0.02 -6.85
CA ILE A 24 -18.05 0.78 -5.68
C ILE A 24 -17.19 -0.14 -4.83
N TYR A 25 -16.02 0.33 -4.40
CA TYR A 25 -15.06 -0.44 -3.61
C TYR A 25 -14.77 0.28 -2.30
N VAL A 26 -14.82 -0.44 -1.18
CA VAL A 26 -14.58 0.12 0.15
C VAL A 26 -13.48 -0.66 0.86
N ALA A 27 -12.47 0.06 1.33
CA ALA A 27 -11.31 -0.50 2.03
C ALA A 27 -11.26 -0.07 3.51
N GLY A 28 -10.67 -0.91 4.33
CA GLY A 28 -10.46 -0.62 5.75
C GLY A 28 -9.89 -1.81 6.51
N TYR A 29 -10.12 -1.83 7.82
CA TYR A 29 -9.73 -2.95 8.68
C TYR A 29 -10.58 -3.04 9.95
N ASP A 30 -10.57 -4.23 10.55
CA ASP A 30 -11.26 -4.54 11.80
C ASP A 30 -10.27 -4.86 12.91
N ASN A 31 -10.52 -4.35 14.13
CA ASN A 31 -9.85 -4.83 15.33
C ASN A 31 -10.61 -6.06 15.84
N LYS A 32 -9.97 -7.22 15.85
CA LYS A 32 -10.56 -8.49 16.28
C LYS A 32 -9.74 -9.14 17.38
N TYR A 33 -10.35 -10.11 18.05
CA TYR A 33 -9.71 -10.95 19.07
C TYR A 33 -9.99 -12.40 18.73
N ASN A 34 -8.98 -13.26 18.82
CA ASN A 34 -9.23 -14.69 18.71
C ASN A 34 -9.83 -15.23 20.03
N SER A 35 -10.60 -16.31 19.94
CA SER A 35 -11.30 -16.92 21.06
C SER A 35 -10.42 -17.86 21.88
N LEU A 36 -9.31 -18.33 21.30
CA LEU A 36 -8.40 -19.31 21.93
C LEU A 36 -7.61 -18.70 23.10
N ASP A 37 -7.03 -17.51 22.92
CA ASP A 37 -6.18 -16.85 23.92
C ASP A 37 -6.40 -15.33 24.03
N ASN A 38 -7.43 -14.79 23.37
CA ASN A 38 -7.78 -13.37 23.41
C ASN A 38 -6.65 -12.45 22.91
N ASN A 39 -5.85 -12.96 21.96
CA ASN A 39 -4.85 -12.18 21.26
C ASN A 39 -5.52 -11.22 20.25
N PRO A 40 -5.18 -9.92 20.29
CA PRO A 40 -5.67 -8.95 19.32
C PRO A 40 -5.02 -9.16 17.96
N VAL A 41 -5.79 -8.88 16.89
CA VAL A 41 -5.30 -8.84 15.52
C VAL A 41 -6.09 -7.81 14.71
N GLN A 42 -5.40 -7.10 13.84
CA GLN A 42 -6.01 -6.20 12.87
C GLN A 42 -6.14 -6.90 11.52
N VAL A 43 -7.37 -6.95 11.01
CA VAL A 43 -7.69 -7.69 9.79
C VAL A 43 -8.18 -6.72 8.74
N ALA A 44 -7.37 -6.53 7.70
CA ALA A 44 -7.74 -5.75 6.54
C ALA A 44 -8.93 -6.36 5.80
N PHE A 45 -9.71 -5.50 5.13
CA PHE A 45 -10.75 -5.91 4.20
C PHE A 45 -10.80 -5.01 2.97
N LEU A 46 -11.39 -5.55 1.91
CA LEU A 46 -11.86 -4.83 0.74
C LEU A 46 -13.21 -5.42 0.34
N THR A 47 -14.20 -4.57 0.04
CA THR A 47 -15.53 -5.03 -0.36
C THR A 47 -15.97 -4.32 -1.63
N GLY A 48 -16.42 -5.09 -2.62
CA GLY A 48 -16.97 -4.60 -3.87
C GLY A 48 -18.50 -4.62 -3.85
N PHE A 49 -19.11 -3.56 -4.35
CA PHE A 49 -20.56 -3.38 -4.48
C PHE A 49 -20.93 -3.00 -5.92
N ASP A 50 -22.17 -3.32 -6.31
CA ASP A 50 -22.75 -2.72 -7.51
C ASP A 50 -23.16 -1.25 -7.27
N GLY A 51 -23.58 -0.56 -8.33
CA GLY A 51 -24.06 0.83 -8.24
C GLY A 51 -25.34 1.04 -7.41
N LYS A 52 -25.95 -0.04 -6.89
CA LYS A 52 -27.08 -0.02 -5.96
C LYS A 52 -26.68 -0.41 -4.53
N LEU A 53 -25.38 -0.58 -4.28
CA LEU A 53 -24.81 -0.99 -2.99
C LEU A 53 -25.16 -2.44 -2.58
N ASN A 54 -25.40 -3.34 -3.54
CA ASN A 54 -25.42 -4.78 -3.25
C ASN A 54 -24.00 -5.32 -3.28
N THR A 55 -23.59 -6.00 -2.20
CA THR A 55 -22.28 -6.65 -2.12
C THR A 55 -22.13 -7.69 -3.23
N GLN A 56 -21.08 -7.55 -4.04
CA GLN A 56 -20.71 -8.52 -5.07
C GLN A 56 -19.66 -9.50 -4.54
N TRP A 57 -18.66 -8.99 -3.84
CA TRP A 57 -17.56 -9.79 -3.30
C TRP A 57 -16.89 -9.09 -2.11
N SER A 58 -16.17 -9.88 -1.33
CA SER A 58 -15.25 -9.40 -0.30
C SER A 58 -13.88 -10.06 -0.49
N SER A 59 -12.83 -9.34 -0.15
CA SER A 59 -11.47 -9.86 -0.06
C SER A 59 -10.95 -9.64 1.35
N TRP A 60 -10.30 -10.68 1.90
CA TRP A 60 -9.90 -10.76 3.29
C TRP A 60 -11.10 -10.61 4.25
N GLY A 61 -10.96 -9.85 5.34
CA GLY A 61 -11.99 -9.70 6.35
C GLY A 61 -12.25 -10.95 7.20
N TYR A 62 -11.29 -11.87 7.23
CA TYR A 62 -11.36 -13.14 7.96
C TYR A 62 -11.68 -12.96 9.45
N GLU A 63 -12.27 -13.98 10.06
CA GLU A 63 -12.46 -14.02 11.50
C GLU A 63 -11.15 -14.37 12.21
N ALA A 64 -10.89 -13.75 13.36
CA ALA A 64 -9.61 -13.89 14.07
C ALA A 64 -9.29 -15.36 14.41
N ASP A 65 -10.30 -16.16 14.75
CA ASP A 65 -10.14 -17.59 15.06
C ASP A 65 -9.57 -18.38 13.90
N THR A 66 -9.98 -18.02 12.68
CA THR A 66 -9.49 -18.70 11.47
C THR A 66 -8.01 -18.42 11.27
N LEU A 67 -7.48 -17.26 11.69
CA LEU A 67 -6.09 -16.87 11.40
C LEU A 67 -5.05 -17.74 12.12
N THR A 68 -5.44 -18.53 13.12
CA THR A 68 -4.52 -19.38 13.91
C THR A 68 -4.33 -20.79 13.34
N ASP A 69 -5.03 -21.13 12.25
CA ASP A 69 -5.13 -22.48 11.68
C ASP A 69 -3.91 -22.96 10.87
N GLY A 70 -2.78 -23.25 11.51
CA GLY A 70 -1.62 -23.87 10.84
C GLY A 70 -0.85 -22.93 9.89
N GLN A 71 -1.50 -21.93 9.28
CA GLN A 71 -0.88 -20.84 8.53
C GLN A 71 -0.42 -19.69 9.44
N ASN A 72 -1.07 -19.53 10.60
CA ASN A 72 -0.79 -18.53 11.62
C ASN A 72 -0.65 -17.09 11.07
N ASP A 73 -1.68 -16.60 10.38
CA ASP A 73 -1.74 -15.26 9.75
C ASP A 73 -2.08 -14.15 10.76
N MET A 74 -1.36 -14.12 11.88
CA MET A 74 -1.64 -13.24 13.02
C MET A 74 -0.88 -11.89 12.99
N ALA A 75 -0.21 -11.55 11.89
CA ALA A 75 0.36 -10.21 11.74
C ALA A 75 -0.75 -9.19 11.42
N ASP A 76 -0.69 -8.04 12.10
CA ASP A 76 -1.65 -6.95 11.87
C ASP A 76 -1.61 -6.47 10.42
N THR A 77 -2.79 -6.34 9.82
CA THR A 77 -3.00 -5.81 8.48
C THR A 77 -4.01 -4.68 8.49
N ARG A 78 -3.73 -3.63 7.71
CA ARG A 78 -4.60 -2.45 7.58
C ARG A 78 -4.72 -2.05 6.12
N GLY A 79 -5.96 -1.80 5.66
CA GLY A 79 -6.23 -1.18 4.37
C GLY A 79 -6.42 0.32 4.51
N TYR A 80 -5.81 1.10 3.61
CA TYR A 80 -5.83 2.56 3.70
C TYR A 80 -6.31 3.28 2.44
N ARG A 81 -5.99 2.76 1.25
CA ARG A 81 -6.45 3.37 -0.01
C ARG A 81 -6.94 2.32 -0.97
N VAL A 82 -7.92 2.71 -1.78
CA VAL A 82 -8.37 1.95 -2.94
C VAL A 82 -8.60 2.90 -4.11
N THR A 83 -8.22 2.50 -5.32
CA THR A 83 -8.48 3.30 -6.53
C THR A 83 -8.59 2.42 -7.77
N VAL A 84 -9.33 2.88 -8.77
CA VAL A 84 -9.33 2.26 -10.10
C VAL A 84 -8.24 2.93 -10.93
N GLY A 85 -7.29 2.12 -11.41
CA GLY A 85 -6.22 2.58 -12.28
C GLY A 85 -6.71 2.94 -13.68
N ARG A 86 -5.90 3.65 -14.46
CA ARG A 86 -6.23 3.97 -15.86
C ARG A 86 -6.22 2.74 -16.79
N ASP A 87 -5.68 1.62 -16.32
CA ASP A 87 -5.75 0.32 -16.99
C ASP A 87 -7.02 -0.47 -16.63
N GLY A 88 -7.95 0.14 -15.86
CA GLY A 88 -9.21 -0.46 -15.44
C GLY A 88 -9.08 -1.46 -14.28
N GLN A 89 -7.88 -1.69 -13.76
CA GLN A 89 -7.67 -2.60 -12.62
C GLN A 89 -7.88 -1.88 -11.29
N LEU A 90 -8.19 -2.65 -10.24
CA LEU A 90 -8.32 -2.12 -8.89
C LEU A 90 -6.96 -2.16 -8.19
N TYR A 91 -6.61 -1.07 -7.51
CA TYR A 91 -5.37 -0.93 -6.76
C TYR A 91 -5.65 -0.68 -5.31
N TYR A 92 -4.95 -1.40 -4.45
CA TYR A 92 -5.12 -1.37 -3.01
C TYR A 92 -3.80 -1.01 -2.33
N LEU A 93 -3.87 -0.20 -1.28
CA LEU A 93 -2.72 0.20 -0.48
C LEU A 93 -3.02 0.00 1.01
N GLY A 94 -2.10 -0.63 1.71
CA GLY A 94 -2.22 -0.94 3.12
C GLY A 94 -0.88 -1.05 3.82
N GLU A 95 -0.92 -1.43 5.09
CA GLU A 95 0.26 -1.75 5.89
C GLU A 95 0.14 -3.12 6.53
N VAL A 96 1.29 -3.76 6.76
CA VAL A 96 1.41 -5.00 7.54
C VAL A 96 2.51 -4.86 8.58
N ALA A 97 2.29 -5.40 9.79
CA ALA A 97 3.29 -5.48 10.84
C ALA A 97 3.69 -6.94 11.11
N GLY A 98 4.52 -7.51 10.23
CA GLY A 98 4.97 -8.90 10.29
C GLY A 98 4.90 -9.58 8.91
N GLY A 99 5.52 -10.77 8.79
CA GLY A 99 5.56 -11.53 7.54
C GLY A 99 4.45 -12.58 7.37
N ASN A 100 3.89 -13.06 8.48
CA ASN A 100 2.83 -14.06 8.54
C ASN A 100 1.45 -13.38 8.53
N SER A 101 1.03 -12.92 7.35
CA SER A 101 -0.19 -12.13 7.19
C SER A 101 -1.08 -12.62 6.04
N ILE A 102 -2.33 -12.17 6.08
CA ILE A 102 -3.35 -12.44 5.05
C ILE A 102 -2.99 -11.84 3.68
N TYR A 103 -2.05 -10.90 3.62
CA TYR A 103 -1.56 -10.30 2.37
C TYR A 103 -0.62 -11.19 1.58
N ARG A 104 -0.26 -12.36 2.11
CA ARG A 104 0.44 -13.42 1.35
C ARG A 104 -0.43 -13.99 0.23
N TRP A 105 -1.74 -13.90 0.39
CA TRP A 105 -2.71 -14.68 -0.37
C TRP A 105 -3.49 -13.85 -1.40
N ASP A 106 -4.36 -14.51 -2.15
CA ASP A 106 -5.22 -13.91 -3.19
C ASP A 106 -6.40 -13.09 -2.64
N GLY A 107 -6.57 -13.09 -1.32
CA GLY A 107 -7.66 -12.42 -0.63
C GLY A 107 -8.99 -13.19 -0.65
N LYS A 108 -9.06 -14.36 -1.29
CA LYS A 108 -10.24 -15.25 -1.30
C LYS A 108 -10.02 -16.49 -0.46
N ASP A 109 -8.79 -17.00 -0.49
CA ASP A 109 -8.36 -18.09 0.35
C ASP A 109 -7.02 -17.77 1.03
N ARG A 110 -6.49 -18.75 1.77
CA ARG A 110 -5.21 -18.66 2.50
C ARG A 110 -4.25 -19.77 2.06
N SER A 111 -4.25 -20.03 0.76
CA SER A 111 -3.47 -21.08 0.10
C SER A 111 -2.87 -20.65 -1.24
N THR A 112 -3.42 -19.63 -1.89
CA THR A 112 -2.98 -19.13 -3.19
C THR A 112 -2.06 -17.92 -3.00
N GLU A 113 -0.74 -18.09 -3.16
CA GLU A 113 0.24 -17.00 -2.96
C GLU A 113 0.23 -15.97 -4.10
N THR A 114 0.37 -14.69 -3.76
CA THR A 114 0.37 -13.58 -4.73
C THR A 114 1.56 -12.62 -4.62
N LEU A 115 2.42 -12.82 -3.61
CA LEU A 115 3.53 -11.90 -3.35
C LEU A 115 4.65 -12.04 -4.37
N VAL A 116 4.93 -10.95 -5.09
CA VAL A 116 6.10 -10.82 -5.94
C VAL A 116 7.27 -10.25 -5.14
N LYS A 117 8.39 -10.97 -5.13
CA LYS A 117 9.63 -10.61 -4.43
C LYS A 117 10.82 -10.70 -5.38
N TYR A 118 11.72 -9.73 -5.34
CA TYR A 118 12.92 -9.74 -6.21
C TYR A 118 14.15 -9.07 -5.61
N ASP A 119 14.02 -8.24 -4.57
CA ASP A 119 15.17 -7.61 -3.91
C ASP A 119 15.00 -7.41 -2.40
N ALA A 120 16.03 -6.84 -1.78
CA ALA A 120 16.07 -6.61 -0.35
C ALA A 120 14.99 -5.63 0.15
N TYR A 121 14.36 -4.83 -0.70
CA TYR A 121 13.41 -3.79 -0.28
C TYR A 121 11.95 -4.19 -0.55
N ASN A 122 11.71 -5.38 -1.10
CA ASN A 122 10.37 -6.00 -1.18
C ASN A 122 10.28 -7.41 -0.59
N ASP A 123 11.41 -8.04 -0.25
CA ASP A 123 11.43 -9.30 0.50
C ASP A 123 11.58 -9.04 2.01
N PRO A 124 10.57 -9.34 2.86
CA PRO A 124 10.55 -8.97 4.28
C PRO A 124 11.42 -9.85 5.20
N TYR A 125 12.59 -10.31 4.73
CA TYR A 125 13.55 -11.00 5.60
C TYR A 125 14.17 -10.05 6.64
N ASN A 126 14.65 -10.59 7.76
CA ASN A 126 15.15 -9.80 8.91
C ASN A 126 14.14 -8.73 9.34
N SER A 127 12.85 -9.07 9.29
CA SER A 127 11.77 -8.24 9.77
C SER A 127 11.34 -8.69 11.16
N LYS A 128 11.35 -7.76 12.10
CA LYS A 128 10.63 -7.90 13.37
C LYS A 128 9.17 -7.51 13.12
N SER A 129 8.73 -6.38 13.67
CA SER A 129 7.38 -5.83 13.50
C SER A 129 7.33 -4.39 12.96
N PRO A 130 8.25 -3.91 12.09
CA PRO A 130 8.03 -2.62 11.46
C PRO A 130 6.77 -2.66 10.59
N HIS A 131 6.03 -1.56 10.53
CA HIS A 131 4.93 -1.42 9.58
C HIS A 131 5.50 -1.25 8.17
N GLN A 132 5.31 -2.26 7.34
CA GLN A 132 5.71 -2.28 5.94
C GLN A 132 4.51 -1.93 5.08
N THR A 133 4.76 -1.32 3.91
CA THR A 133 3.71 -1.03 2.95
C THR A 133 3.35 -2.29 2.19
N TYR A 134 2.06 -2.57 2.03
CA TYR A 134 1.54 -3.56 1.09
C TYR A 134 0.75 -2.85 0.01
N TYR A 135 0.90 -3.31 -1.23
CA TYR A 135 0.08 -2.86 -2.34
C TYR A 135 -0.21 -4.01 -3.29
N ALA A 136 -1.36 -3.93 -3.93
CA ALA A 136 -1.85 -4.99 -4.79
C ALA A 136 -2.56 -4.45 -6.02
N ARG A 137 -2.46 -5.21 -7.11
CA ARG A 137 -3.43 -5.19 -8.21
C ARG A 137 -4.48 -6.26 -7.95
N ILE A 138 -5.74 -5.88 -8.08
CA ILE A 138 -6.91 -6.69 -7.77
C ILE A 138 -7.83 -6.70 -8.99
N ASN A 139 -8.38 -7.86 -9.32
CA ASN A 139 -9.43 -7.98 -10.31
C ASN A 139 -10.70 -7.27 -9.78
N PRO A 140 -11.21 -6.23 -10.46
CA PRO A 140 -12.36 -5.46 -9.97
C PRO A 140 -13.66 -6.27 -9.92
N GLU A 141 -13.82 -7.28 -10.78
CA GLU A 141 -15.05 -8.07 -10.88
C GLU A 141 -15.14 -9.15 -9.79
N THR A 142 -14.01 -9.74 -9.42
CA THR A 142 -13.96 -10.87 -8.47
C THR A 142 -13.42 -10.47 -7.11
N GLY A 143 -12.61 -9.41 -7.03
CA GLY A 143 -11.83 -9.01 -5.87
C GLY A 143 -10.59 -9.87 -5.62
N GLU A 144 -10.24 -10.79 -6.53
CA GLU A 144 -9.03 -11.60 -6.43
C GLU A 144 -7.78 -10.73 -6.58
N VAL A 145 -6.83 -10.86 -5.65
CA VAL A 145 -5.52 -10.23 -5.78
C VAL A 145 -4.76 -10.96 -6.88
N LEU A 146 -4.47 -10.24 -7.96
CA LEU A 146 -3.70 -10.78 -9.08
C LEU A 146 -2.20 -10.78 -8.74
N GLN A 147 -1.74 -9.71 -8.08
CA GLN A 147 -0.35 -9.52 -7.68
C GLN A 147 -0.29 -8.64 -6.43
N GLY A 148 0.46 -9.06 -5.43
CA GLY A 148 0.78 -8.28 -4.24
C GLY A 148 2.28 -8.03 -4.13
N GLN A 149 2.68 -6.94 -3.49
CA GLN A 149 4.08 -6.70 -3.16
C GLN A 149 4.19 -5.90 -1.86
N LEU A 150 5.28 -6.14 -1.14
CA LEU A 150 5.66 -5.36 0.03
C LEU A 150 6.69 -4.31 -0.37
N ALA A 151 6.69 -3.17 0.33
CA ALA A 151 7.76 -2.20 0.29
C ALA A 151 8.21 -1.89 1.72
N LEU A 152 9.51 -1.99 1.94
CA LEU A 152 10.15 -1.78 3.24
C LEU A 152 11.48 -1.05 3.07
N ALA A 153 11.84 -0.24 4.07
CA ALA A 153 13.11 0.46 4.12
C ALA A 153 14.16 -0.44 4.79
N ARG A 154 15.43 -0.12 4.63
CA ARG A 154 16.53 -0.89 5.25
C ARG A 154 17.39 -0.01 6.13
N LEU A 155 17.68 -0.51 7.34
CA LEU A 155 18.74 0.02 8.19
C LEU A 155 20.10 -0.35 7.60
N SER A 156 21.16 0.33 8.02
CA SER A 156 22.54 -0.02 7.65
C SER A 156 22.96 -1.42 8.14
N SER A 157 22.29 -1.98 9.15
CA SER A 157 22.45 -3.38 9.59
C SER A 157 21.86 -4.39 8.61
N GLY A 158 21.06 -3.96 7.63
CA GLY A 158 20.28 -4.82 6.75
C GLY A 158 18.91 -5.22 7.32
N ASP A 159 18.57 -4.82 8.55
CA ASP A 159 17.25 -5.06 9.13
C ASP A 159 16.15 -4.27 8.39
N SER A 160 14.96 -4.84 8.35
CA SER A 160 13.78 -4.15 7.80
C SER A 160 13.39 -2.96 8.68
N ASN A 161 12.91 -1.88 8.06
CA ASN A 161 12.30 -0.75 8.74
C ASN A 161 11.06 -0.22 8.01
N ALA A 162 10.33 0.66 8.68
CA ALA A 162 8.99 1.04 8.26
C ALA A 162 8.95 1.89 6.98
N VAL A 163 7.92 1.62 6.18
CA VAL A 163 7.46 2.45 5.07
C VAL A 163 5.97 2.63 5.30
N ARG A 164 5.54 3.87 5.52
CA ARG A 164 4.19 4.20 5.99
C ARG A 164 3.39 4.89 4.90
N VAL A 165 2.11 4.54 4.81
CA VAL A 165 1.22 4.95 3.70
C VAL A 165 -0.20 5.31 4.15
N TYR A 166 -0.49 5.38 5.45
CA TYR A 166 -1.80 5.79 5.96
C TYR A 166 -2.23 7.23 5.56
N GLU A 167 -1.26 8.10 5.26
CA GLU A 167 -1.45 9.45 4.68
C GLU A 167 -1.07 9.51 3.18
N GLY A 168 -0.75 8.35 2.61
CA GLY A 168 -0.21 8.20 1.27
C GLY A 168 -1.29 8.10 0.20
N SER A 169 -0.83 7.71 -0.99
CA SER A 169 -1.69 7.50 -2.16
C SER A 169 -1.17 6.34 -3.02
N ILE A 170 -2.08 5.76 -3.79
CA ILE A 170 -1.79 4.79 -4.84
C ILE A 170 -2.56 5.19 -6.09
N THR A 171 -1.98 4.97 -7.28
CA THR A 171 -2.68 5.03 -8.57
C THR A 171 -1.89 4.23 -9.61
N ALA A 172 -2.47 4.00 -10.78
CA ALA A 172 -1.79 3.38 -11.90
C ALA A 172 -2.06 4.08 -13.23
N ASP A 173 -1.04 4.10 -14.09
CA ASP A 173 -1.12 4.67 -15.43
C ASP A 173 -1.79 3.72 -16.43
N GLU A 174 -1.92 4.16 -17.68
CA GLU A 174 -2.55 3.41 -18.78
C GLU A 174 -1.82 2.09 -19.10
N ALA A 175 -0.55 1.96 -18.70
CA ALA A 175 0.24 0.75 -18.87
C ALA A 175 0.22 -0.14 -17.61
N GLY A 176 -0.51 0.27 -16.57
CA GLY A 176 -0.63 -0.44 -15.30
C GLY A 176 0.57 -0.27 -14.36
N ASN A 177 1.47 0.69 -14.62
CA ASN A 177 2.56 0.98 -13.69
C ASN A 177 2.00 1.64 -12.44
N VAL A 178 2.45 1.18 -11.28
CA VAL A 178 1.88 1.57 -9.98
C VAL A 178 2.71 2.69 -9.38
N TYR A 179 2.04 3.75 -8.94
CA TYR A 179 2.62 4.91 -8.29
C TYR A 179 2.15 4.95 -6.85
N ILE A 180 3.10 5.01 -5.91
CA ILE A 180 2.82 4.94 -4.48
C ILE A 180 3.53 6.10 -3.79
N GLY A 181 2.76 6.80 -2.95
CA GLY A 181 3.23 7.89 -2.11
C GLY A 181 3.13 7.52 -0.65
N GLY A 182 4.10 7.99 0.13
CA GLY A 182 4.08 7.83 1.57
C GLY A 182 5.31 8.45 2.19
N ARG A 183 5.77 7.85 3.29
CA ARG A 183 7.03 8.21 3.95
C ARG A 183 7.85 7.01 4.41
N ALA A 184 9.16 7.11 4.29
CA ALA A 184 10.11 6.07 4.65
C ALA A 184 10.82 6.40 5.96
N PHE A 185 10.99 5.39 6.83
CA PHE A 185 11.69 5.54 8.11
C PHE A 185 13.14 5.02 8.06
N SER A 186 13.72 4.84 6.88
CA SER A 186 15.16 4.60 6.71
C SER A 186 15.57 4.73 5.23
N GLY A 187 16.74 4.18 4.89
CA GLY A 187 17.26 4.14 3.53
C GLY A 187 16.30 3.43 2.57
N VAL A 188 15.96 4.14 1.49
CA VAL A 188 15.31 3.58 0.30
C VAL A 188 16.36 3.07 -0.67
N ALA A 189 15.96 2.23 -1.62
CA ALA A 189 16.87 1.64 -2.58
C ALA A 189 17.61 2.69 -3.42
N GLY A 190 18.94 2.59 -3.44
CA GLY A 190 19.79 3.42 -4.28
C GLY A 190 19.84 4.91 -3.92
N ARG A 191 19.45 5.29 -2.68
CA ARG A 191 19.37 6.69 -2.23
C ARG A 191 20.59 7.52 -2.64
N ASP A 192 21.78 7.04 -2.32
CA ASP A 192 23.03 7.82 -2.45
C ASP A 192 23.41 8.10 -3.93
N GLN A 193 22.74 7.45 -4.88
CA GLN A 193 22.92 7.68 -6.32
C GLN A 193 21.82 8.56 -6.92
N GLN A 194 20.84 9.02 -6.12
CA GLN A 194 19.69 9.76 -6.62
C GLN A 194 19.98 11.24 -6.79
N THR A 195 19.46 11.78 -7.89
CA THR A 195 19.42 13.22 -8.14
C THR A 195 18.04 13.63 -8.60
N ILE A 196 17.64 14.84 -8.25
CA ILE A 196 16.40 15.48 -8.68
C ILE A 196 16.80 16.81 -9.31
N ASN A 197 16.57 16.94 -10.63
CA ASN A 197 17.02 18.09 -11.43
C ASN A 197 18.53 18.40 -11.29
N GLY A 198 19.35 17.35 -11.17
CA GLY A 198 20.80 17.48 -11.00
C GLY A 198 21.25 17.80 -9.58
N GLU A 199 20.33 18.05 -8.64
CA GLU A 199 20.66 18.18 -7.22
C GLU A 199 20.63 16.79 -6.54
N ALA A 200 21.67 16.45 -5.79
CA ALA A 200 21.73 15.19 -5.06
C ALA A 200 20.70 15.16 -3.93
N VAL A 201 20.05 14.01 -3.72
CA VAL A 201 19.19 13.78 -2.57
C VAL A 201 20.02 13.83 -1.29
N GLY A 202 19.56 14.59 -0.29
CA GLY A 202 20.26 14.77 0.98
C GLY A 202 20.21 13.54 1.89
N GLU A 203 20.77 13.65 3.09
CA GLU A 203 20.78 12.59 4.10
C GLU A 203 19.38 12.21 4.60
N TYR A 204 19.22 11.00 5.13
CA TYR A 204 17.95 10.55 5.72
C TYR A 204 17.50 11.47 6.86
N ALA A 205 16.23 11.90 6.81
CA ALA A 205 15.70 12.96 7.65
C ALA A 205 14.69 12.49 8.71
N LYS A 206 14.62 11.18 9.04
CA LYS A 206 13.71 10.59 10.06
C LYS A 206 12.26 10.31 9.63
N ALA A 207 11.83 10.78 8.46
CA ALA A 207 10.52 10.51 7.86
C ALA A 207 10.49 11.07 6.43
N ASP A 208 11.21 10.41 5.52
CA ASP A 208 11.43 10.95 4.19
C ASP A 208 10.19 10.79 3.32
N PRO A 209 9.67 11.86 2.70
CA PRO A 209 8.61 11.72 1.70
C PRO A 209 9.14 10.93 0.51
N PHE A 210 8.45 9.86 0.11
CA PHE A 210 8.88 9.03 -1.01
C PHE A 210 7.84 8.94 -2.13
N ALA A 211 8.35 8.76 -3.34
CA ALA A 211 7.60 8.34 -4.51
C ALA A 211 8.18 7.02 -5.03
N LEU A 212 7.38 5.95 -5.01
CA LEU A 212 7.73 4.62 -5.53
C LEU A 212 6.92 4.37 -6.81
N VAL A 213 7.61 3.96 -7.87
CA VAL A 213 7.02 3.57 -9.15
C VAL A 213 7.44 2.15 -9.49
N VAL A 214 6.48 1.28 -9.77
CA VAL A 214 6.68 -0.15 -10.01
C VAL A 214 6.11 -0.53 -11.37
N SER A 215 6.78 -1.43 -12.07
CA SER A 215 6.28 -1.97 -13.34
C SER A 215 4.96 -2.69 -13.16
N SER A 216 4.20 -2.74 -14.24
CA SER A 216 2.89 -3.39 -14.28
C SER A 216 2.90 -4.87 -13.94
N ASP A 217 4.02 -5.58 -14.11
CA ASP A 217 4.19 -6.98 -13.70
C ASP A 217 4.71 -7.15 -12.25
N PHE A 218 4.95 -6.05 -11.53
CA PHE A 218 5.51 -6.02 -10.17
C PHE A 218 6.94 -6.60 -10.07
N GLN A 219 7.60 -6.90 -11.18
CA GLN A 219 8.93 -7.52 -11.22
C GLN A 219 10.07 -6.49 -11.18
N SER A 220 9.78 -5.20 -11.36
CA SER A 220 10.81 -4.17 -11.36
C SER A 220 10.36 -2.86 -10.72
N ARG A 221 11.29 -2.26 -9.98
CA ARG A 221 11.17 -0.88 -9.50
C ARG A 221 11.65 0.06 -10.61
N LYS A 222 10.74 0.87 -11.13
CA LYS A 222 11.08 1.93 -12.09
C LYS A 222 11.73 3.12 -11.40
N ASN A 223 11.25 3.46 -10.21
CA ASN A 223 11.82 4.53 -9.38
C ASN A 223 11.45 4.31 -7.91
N TRP A 224 12.31 4.70 -6.97
CA TRP A 224 11.92 4.90 -5.57
C TRP A 224 12.75 6.03 -5.00
N THR A 225 12.23 7.25 -5.12
CA THR A 225 12.98 8.45 -4.77
C THR A 225 12.43 9.10 -3.52
N THR A 226 13.31 9.80 -2.79
CA THR A 226 12.91 10.78 -1.77
C THR A 226 13.29 12.17 -2.25
N PHE A 227 12.60 13.18 -1.74
CA PHE A 227 12.79 14.56 -2.18
C PHE A 227 13.64 15.36 -1.19
N VAL A 228 14.33 14.70 -0.25
CA VAL A 228 15.02 15.39 0.84
C VAL A 228 16.16 16.24 0.30
N LYS A 229 16.22 17.51 0.73
CA LYS A 229 17.37 18.41 0.52
C LYS A 229 18.15 18.59 1.81
N ASP A 230 17.51 19.19 2.81
CA ASP A 230 18.11 19.42 4.13
C ASP A 230 17.06 19.21 5.23
N GLY A 231 17.16 18.07 5.92
CA GLY A 231 16.25 17.70 7.01
C GLY A 231 14.77 17.54 6.61
N GLY A 232 14.50 17.42 5.31
CA GLY A 232 13.15 17.35 4.72
C GLY A 232 12.34 16.15 5.21
N GLN A 233 11.34 16.40 6.05
CA GLN A 233 10.43 15.38 6.56
C GLN A 233 9.01 15.64 6.05
N GLY A 234 8.32 14.59 5.66
CA GLY A 234 6.97 14.73 5.11
C GLY A 234 6.37 13.44 4.61
N THR A 235 5.29 13.59 3.87
CA THR A 235 4.57 12.50 3.23
C THR A 235 4.22 12.92 1.80
N ILE A 236 4.40 12.03 0.82
CA ILE A 236 3.75 12.20 -0.48
C ILE A 236 2.30 11.75 -0.37
N ASN A 237 1.36 12.70 -0.50
CA ASN A 237 -0.05 12.51 -0.20
C ASN A 237 -0.88 12.16 -1.44
N GLY A 238 -0.42 12.50 -2.64
CA GLY A 238 -1.22 12.32 -3.85
C GLY A 238 -0.39 12.17 -5.12
N PHE A 239 -0.94 11.40 -6.05
CA PHE A 239 -0.51 11.30 -7.43
C PHE A 239 -1.68 11.59 -8.36
N ALA A 240 -1.37 12.27 -9.48
CA ALA A 240 -2.18 12.22 -10.67
C ALA A 240 -1.30 11.74 -11.82
N VAL A 241 -1.71 10.69 -12.52
CA VAL A 241 -0.96 10.11 -13.64
C VAL A 241 -1.80 10.17 -14.91
N GLY A 242 -1.13 10.24 -16.05
CA GLY A 242 -1.79 10.21 -17.34
C GLY A 242 -0.95 10.71 -18.50
N GLU A 243 -1.18 10.15 -19.69
CA GLU A 243 -0.51 10.57 -20.93
C GLU A 243 1.03 10.61 -20.79
N GLY A 244 1.59 9.62 -20.09
CA GLY A 244 3.03 9.53 -19.82
C GLY A 244 3.56 10.58 -18.83
N ARG A 245 2.69 11.27 -18.08
CA ARG A 245 3.06 12.24 -17.04
C ARG A 245 2.60 11.77 -15.67
N ALA A 246 3.33 12.21 -14.64
CA ALA A 246 2.95 12.07 -13.25
C ALA A 246 3.11 13.43 -12.55
N ALA A 247 2.10 13.84 -11.80
CA ALA A 247 2.13 14.97 -10.88
C ALA A 247 2.04 14.43 -9.44
N ILE A 248 2.80 15.03 -8.54
CA ILE A 248 2.96 14.57 -7.16
C ILE A 248 2.68 15.74 -6.23
N VAL A 249 1.92 15.51 -5.17
CA VAL A 249 1.73 16.46 -4.07
C VAL A 249 2.18 15.83 -2.75
N GLY A 250 2.86 16.61 -1.92
CA GLY A 250 3.32 16.16 -0.61
C GLY A 250 3.27 17.28 0.43
N THR A 251 3.07 16.89 1.68
CA THR A 251 3.11 17.76 2.84
C THR A 251 4.48 17.66 3.50
N ILE A 252 5.15 18.79 3.67
CA ILE A 252 6.47 18.88 4.30
C ILE A 252 6.31 19.55 5.66
N ASN A 253 6.65 18.82 6.71
CA ASN A 253 6.46 19.25 8.09
C ASN A 253 7.71 19.90 8.67
N GLN A 254 8.89 19.57 8.14
CA GLN A 254 10.17 20.08 8.60
C GLN A 254 11.20 20.08 7.47
N GLY A 255 12.18 20.98 7.55
CA GLY A 255 13.30 21.04 6.64
C GLY A 255 12.90 21.49 5.24
N THR A 256 13.73 21.12 4.25
CA THR A 256 13.50 21.46 2.85
C THR A 256 13.56 20.23 1.97
N VAL A 257 12.81 20.29 0.87
CA VAL A 257 12.81 19.30 -0.19
C VAL A 257 13.23 19.91 -1.52
N ILE A 258 13.81 19.09 -2.38
CA ILE A 258 14.17 19.48 -3.74
C ILE A 258 12.88 19.70 -4.52
N THR A 259 12.68 20.95 -4.95
CA THR A 259 11.59 21.37 -5.85
C THR A 259 12.21 22.21 -6.96
N ASN A 260 11.50 22.33 -8.08
CA ASN A 260 11.89 23.32 -9.09
C ASN A 260 11.72 24.71 -8.49
N GLN A 261 12.81 25.43 -8.24
CA GLN A 261 12.74 26.87 -8.06
C GLN A 261 12.39 27.47 -9.41
N HIS A 262 11.22 28.11 -9.50
CA HIS A 262 10.97 29.13 -10.51
C HIS A 262 11.35 30.49 -9.93
#